data_AF-A0A2P0QFQ8-F1
#
_entry.id   AF-A0A2P0QFQ8-F1
#
_cell.length_a   1.000
_cell.length_b   1.000
_cell.length_c   1.000
_cell.angle_alpha   90.00
_cell.angle_beta   90.00
_cell.angle_gamma   90.00
#
_symmetry.space_group_name_H-M   'P 1'
#
loop_
_entity.id
_entity.type
_entity.pdbx_description
1 polymer ?
#
loop_
_entity_poly.entity_id
_entity_poly.type
_entity_poly.pdbx_seq_one_letter_code
_entity_poly.pdbx_strand_id
1 'polypeptide(L)'
;MDNEKLTIKNLTNLLAPAMKSLESIDKSLAILADLQLAQEFVADPATRTKLYRRMDKAHHTLASTQKAVRDMTKRDINGGMTRDAYTAENGAEAAAEEYREFDEAVEANTAAYRALNLITNMYPMLDRLNRHAPRPDPTDANE
;
A
#
# COMPACT_ATOMS: atom_id res chain seq x y z
N MET A 1 -48.81 -16.55 -26.59
CA MET A 1 -47.52 -16.80 -25.91
C MET A 1 -46.52 -15.90 -26.58
N ASP A 2 -46.23 -14.77 -25.96
CA ASP A 2 -45.38 -13.75 -26.55
C ASP A 2 -43.94 -14.24 -26.51
N ASN A 3 -43.38 -14.53 -27.69
CA ASN A 3 -41.94 -14.69 -27.87
C ASN A 3 -41.31 -13.31 -27.68
N GLU A 4 -41.02 -12.93 -26.43
CA GLU A 4 -40.14 -11.80 -26.15
C GLU A 4 -38.84 -12.01 -26.92
N LYS A 5 -38.59 -11.13 -27.90
CA LYS A 5 -37.34 -11.14 -28.67
C LYS A 5 -36.18 -11.07 -27.69
N LEU A 6 -35.43 -12.17 -27.58
CA LEU A 6 -34.20 -12.24 -26.81
C LEU A 6 -33.24 -11.16 -27.32
N THR A 7 -33.12 -10.07 -26.59
CA THR A 7 -32.14 -9.02 -26.93
C THR A 7 -30.79 -9.37 -26.32
N ILE A 8 -29.71 -8.88 -26.93
CA ILE A 8 -28.34 -9.03 -26.38
C ILE A 8 -28.31 -8.54 -24.92
N LYS A 9 -29.04 -7.47 -24.62
CA LYS A 9 -29.16 -6.91 -23.26
C LYS A 9 -29.81 -7.89 -22.27
N ASN A 10 -30.82 -8.64 -22.70
CA ASN A 10 -31.49 -9.65 -21.87
C ASN A 10 -30.55 -10.85 -21.60
N LEU A 11 -29.79 -11.26 -22.61
CA LEU A 11 -28.75 -12.30 -22.46
C LEU A 11 -27.63 -11.85 -21.51
N THR A 12 -27.13 -10.62 -21.64
CA THR A 12 -26.10 -10.08 -20.73
C THR A 12 -26.59 -10.02 -19.29
N ASN A 13 -27.83 -9.58 -19.07
CA ASN A 13 -28.41 -9.53 -17.73
C ASN A 13 -28.63 -10.92 -17.12
N LEU A 14 -29.02 -11.91 -17.94
CA LEU A 14 -29.17 -13.30 -17.51
C LEU A 14 -27.83 -13.94 -17.13
N LEU A 15 -26.76 -13.57 -17.85
CA LEU A 15 -25.41 -14.13 -17.64
C LEU A 15 -24.59 -13.39 -16.58
N ALA A 16 -24.96 -12.16 -16.20
CA ALA A 16 -24.24 -11.36 -15.21
C ALA A 16 -23.99 -12.07 -13.87
N PRO A 17 -24.95 -12.84 -13.29
CA PRO A 17 -24.70 -13.62 -12.07
C PRO A 17 -23.66 -14.72 -12.29
N ALA A 18 -23.70 -15.41 -13.43
CA ALA A 18 -22.73 -16.46 -13.78
C ALA A 18 -21.33 -15.87 -13.99
N MET A 19 -21.22 -14.70 -14.63
CA MET A 19 -19.96 -13.97 -14.76
C MET A 19 -19.38 -13.57 -13.40
N LYS A 20 -20.20 -13.04 -12.49
CA LYS A 20 -19.76 -12.73 -11.12
C LYS A 20 -19.27 -13.96 -10.37
N SER A 21 -19.96 -15.10 -10.52
CA SER A 21 -19.54 -16.35 -9.92
C SER A 21 -18.20 -16.84 -10.48
N LEU A 22 -17.99 -16.74 -11.81
CA LEU A 22 -16.72 -17.06 -12.45
C LEU A 22 -15.58 -16.15 -11.96
N GLU A 23 -15.80 -14.84 -11.89
CA GLU A 23 -14.83 -13.90 -11.31
C GLU A 23 -14.49 -14.23 -9.85
N SER A 24 -15.48 -14.68 -9.07
CA SER A 24 -15.29 -15.11 -7.68
C SER A 24 -14.47 -16.40 -7.60
N ILE A 25 -14.69 -17.34 -8.53
CA ILE A 25 -13.93 -18.59 -8.63
C ILE A 25 -12.48 -18.29 -9.02
N ASP A 26 -12.25 -17.45 -10.03
CA ASP A 26 -10.91 -17.03 -10.46
C ASP A 26 -10.13 -16.37 -9.32
N LYS A 27 -10.78 -15.50 -8.55
CA LYS A 27 -10.18 -14.92 -7.32
C LYS A 27 -9.83 -15.99 -6.31
N SER A 28 -10.71 -16.96 -6.08
CA SER A 28 -10.49 -18.03 -5.11
C SER A 28 -9.35 -18.95 -5.54
N LEU A 29 -9.25 -19.27 -6.84
CA LEU A 29 -8.17 -20.06 -7.42
C LEU A 29 -6.83 -19.32 -7.35
N ALA A 30 -6.83 -18.01 -7.61
CA ALA A 30 -5.63 -17.18 -7.45
C ALA A 30 -5.14 -17.17 -6.00
N ILE A 31 -6.04 -17.04 -5.03
CA ILE A 31 -5.71 -17.10 -3.59
C ILE A 31 -5.16 -18.49 -3.22
N LEU A 32 -5.74 -19.57 -3.74
CA LEU A 32 -5.25 -20.92 -3.48
C LEU A 32 -3.86 -21.16 -4.06
N ALA A 33 -3.60 -20.72 -5.29
CA ALA A 33 -2.28 -20.76 -5.90
C ALA A 33 -1.27 -19.94 -5.07
N ASP A 34 -1.69 -18.78 -4.58
CA ASP A 34 -0.86 -17.94 -3.72
C ASP A 34 -0.58 -18.65 -2.37
N LEU A 35 -1.56 -19.32 -1.76
CA LEU A 35 -1.39 -20.10 -0.54
C LEU A 35 -0.49 -21.33 -0.74
N GLN A 36 -0.57 -21.98 -1.89
CA GLN A 36 0.33 -23.09 -2.25
C GLN A 36 1.76 -22.61 -2.43
N LEU A 37 1.97 -21.49 -3.10
CA LEU A 37 3.29 -20.85 -3.20
C LEU A 37 3.79 -20.33 -1.83
N ALA A 38 2.89 -19.95 -0.93
CA ALA A 38 3.22 -19.64 0.46
C ALA A 38 3.67 -20.87 1.26
N GLN A 39 3.13 -22.05 0.95
CA GLN A 39 3.57 -23.32 1.52
C GLN A 39 4.93 -23.76 0.97
N GLU A 40 5.22 -23.44 -0.29
CA GLU A 40 6.55 -23.62 -0.89
C GLU A 40 7.59 -22.64 -0.31
N PHE A 41 7.14 -21.59 0.38
CA PHE A 41 7.98 -20.67 1.12
C PHE A 41 8.57 -21.33 2.37
N VAL A 42 9.82 -21.79 2.26
CA VAL A 42 10.61 -22.42 3.34
C VAL A 42 11.11 -21.42 4.40
N ALA A 43 10.44 -20.28 4.58
CA ALA A 43 10.71 -19.43 5.74
C ALA A 43 9.97 -20.04 6.93
N ASP A 44 10.69 -20.35 8.02
CA ASP A 44 10.06 -20.82 9.24
C ASP A 44 9.00 -19.80 9.72
N PRO A 45 7.96 -20.24 10.46
CA PRO A 45 6.87 -19.36 10.88
C PRO A 45 7.31 -18.05 11.54
N ALA A 46 8.42 -18.04 12.29
CA ALA A 46 8.92 -16.84 12.96
C ALA A 46 9.52 -15.83 11.97
N THR A 47 10.22 -16.30 10.93
CA THR A 47 10.75 -15.44 9.86
C THR A 47 9.63 -14.80 9.06
N ARG A 48 8.57 -15.55 8.74
CA ARG A 48 7.38 -15.02 8.07
C ARG A 48 6.69 -13.92 8.89
N THR A 49 6.48 -14.13 10.19
CA THR A 49 5.90 -13.12 11.09
C THR A 49 6.76 -11.86 11.16
N LYS A 50 8.09 -11.99 11.19
CA LYS A 50 9.01 -10.83 11.16
C LYS A 50 8.88 -10.04 9.85
N LEU A 51 8.73 -10.72 8.72
CA LEU A 51 8.56 -10.08 7.41
C LEU A 51 7.24 -9.31 7.36
N TYR A 52 6.13 -9.90 7.81
CA TYR A 52 4.83 -9.19 7.88
C TYR A 52 4.91 -7.96 8.78
N ARG A 53 5.45 -8.07 10.00
CA ARG A 53 5.65 -6.91 10.89
C ARG A 53 6.48 -5.80 10.24
N ARG A 54 7.50 -6.15 9.45
CA ARG A 54 8.33 -5.18 8.73
C ARG A 54 7.56 -4.50 7.60
N MET A 55 6.72 -5.24 6.87
CA MET A 55 5.80 -4.66 5.88
C MET A 55 4.79 -3.72 6.53
N ASP A 56 4.19 -4.12 7.65
CA ASP A 56 3.19 -3.33 8.36
C ASP A 56 3.78 -2.02 8.87
N LYS A 57 4.97 -2.09 9.50
CA LYS A 57 5.71 -0.89 9.93
C LYS A 57 5.98 0.04 8.74
N ALA A 58 6.42 -0.50 7.60
CA ALA A 58 6.69 0.30 6.41
C ALA A 58 5.41 0.95 5.84
N HIS A 59 4.30 0.21 5.76
CA HIS A 59 3.02 0.77 5.35
C HIS A 59 2.52 1.86 6.28
N HIS A 60 2.63 1.66 7.59
CA HIS A 60 2.26 2.67 8.58
C HIS A 60 3.13 3.93 8.43
N THR A 61 4.45 3.77 8.33
CA THR A 61 5.38 4.90 8.11
C THR A 61 5.05 5.65 6.82
N LEU A 62 4.72 4.95 5.72
CA LEU A 62 4.28 5.62 4.49
C LEU A 62 3.01 6.42 4.71
N ALA A 63 2.00 5.86 5.37
CA ALA A 63 0.74 6.55 5.63
C ALA A 63 0.94 7.78 6.54
N SER A 64 1.74 7.66 7.60
CA SER A 64 1.97 8.75 8.56
C SER A 64 2.80 9.88 7.95
N THR A 65 3.81 9.56 7.13
CA THR A 65 4.68 10.56 6.49
C THR A 65 4.05 11.23 5.28
N GLN A 66 3.11 10.58 4.58
CA GLN A 66 2.40 11.16 3.45
C GLN A 66 1.64 12.45 3.82
N LYS A 67 1.17 12.57 5.07
CA LYS A 67 0.53 13.81 5.54
C LYS A 67 1.54 14.96 5.62
N ALA A 68 2.68 14.76 6.27
CA ALA A 68 3.74 15.77 6.38
C ALA A 68 4.27 16.22 5.00
N VAL A 69 4.50 15.27 4.09
CA VAL A 69 4.94 15.58 2.72
C VAL A 69 3.89 16.40 1.96
N ARG A 70 2.61 16.04 2.06
CA ARG A 70 1.51 16.79 1.41
C ARG A 70 1.33 18.18 2.00
N ASP A 71 1.39 18.30 3.32
CA ASP A 71 1.19 19.57 4.03
C ASP A 71 2.29 20.58 3.62
N MET A 72 3.55 20.14 3.50
CA MET A 72 4.63 21.01 3.03
C MET A 72 4.55 21.32 1.53
N THR A 73 4.22 20.34 0.70
CA THR A 73 4.00 20.57 -0.74
C THR A 73 2.92 21.62 -0.98
N LYS A 74 1.84 21.62 -0.18
CA LYS A 74 0.80 22.65 -0.25
C LYS A 74 1.30 24.03 0.20
N ARG A 75 2.19 24.09 1.20
CA ARG A 75 2.78 25.34 1.70
C ARG A 75 3.65 26.00 0.62
N ASP A 76 4.46 25.20 -0.07
CA ASP A 76 5.30 25.67 -1.18
C ASP A 76 4.46 26.12 -2.39
N ILE A 77 3.34 25.44 -2.68
CA ILE A 77 2.45 25.77 -3.81
C ILE A 77 1.58 27.00 -3.53
N ASN A 78 1.12 27.21 -2.30
CA ASN A 78 0.18 28.29 -1.94
C ASN A 78 0.85 29.61 -1.54
N GLY A 79 2.08 29.87 -2.02
CA GLY A 79 2.76 31.14 -1.83
C GLY A 79 3.65 31.23 -0.59
N GLY A 80 4.00 30.09 0.03
CA GLY A 80 5.14 30.03 0.95
C GLY A 80 6.46 30.29 0.22
N MET A 81 7.47 30.80 0.93
CA MET A 81 8.83 30.84 0.38
C MET A 81 9.33 29.43 0.09
N THR A 82 10.00 29.24 -1.05
CA THR A 82 10.72 28.00 -1.32
C THR A 82 11.83 27.82 -0.29
N ARG A 83 12.26 26.57 -0.03
CA ARG A 83 13.39 26.29 0.88
C ARG A 83 14.63 27.11 0.52
N ASP A 84 14.93 27.27 -0.76
CA ASP A 84 16.08 28.06 -1.22
C ASP A 84 15.92 29.56 -0.91
N ALA A 85 14.73 30.11 -1.10
CA ALA A 85 14.44 31.51 -0.75
C ALA A 85 14.50 31.74 0.76
N TYR A 86 13.92 30.81 1.55
CA TYR A 86 13.95 30.88 3.01
C TYR A 86 15.39 30.76 3.54
N THR A 87 16.21 29.89 2.95
CA THR A 87 17.63 29.71 3.29
C THR A 87 18.44 30.96 2.95
N ALA A 88 18.15 31.61 1.82
CA ALA A 88 18.83 32.84 1.42
C ALA A 88 18.50 34.03 2.36
N GLU A 89 17.27 34.08 2.89
CA GLU A 89 16.84 35.16 3.79
C GLU A 89 17.22 34.91 5.26
N ASN A 90 17.11 33.67 5.75
CA ASN A 90 17.20 33.33 7.18
C ASN A 90 18.47 32.52 7.54
N GLY A 91 19.23 32.07 6.53
CA GLY A 91 20.43 31.26 6.72
C GLY A 91 20.14 29.75 6.84
N ALA A 92 21.22 28.97 6.71
CA ALA A 92 21.14 27.51 6.61
C ALA A 92 20.65 26.82 7.91
N GLU A 93 21.02 27.32 9.09
CA GLU A 93 20.61 26.73 10.36
C GLU A 93 19.10 26.92 10.64
N ALA A 94 18.57 28.13 10.38
CA ALA A 94 17.15 28.39 10.53
C ALA A 94 16.31 27.57 9.53
N ALA A 95 16.79 27.44 8.28
CA ALA A 95 16.15 26.58 7.29
C ALA A 95 16.24 25.09 7.67
N ALA A 96 17.34 24.63 8.26
CA ALA A 96 17.45 23.26 8.71
C ALA A 96 16.42 22.94 9.81
N GLU A 97 16.18 23.86 10.75
CA GLU A 97 15.19 23.65 11.80
C GLU A 97 13.74 23.75 11.27
N GLU A 98 13.42 24.76 10.46
CA GLU A 98 12.06 24.93 9.88
C GLU A 98 11.64 23.72 9.04
N TYR A 99 12.59 23.12 8.30
CA TYR A 99 12.32 21.99 7.41
C TYR A 99 12.64 20.62 8.02
N ARG A 100 13.06 20.56 9.30
CA ARG A 100 13.52 19.33 9.96
C ARG A 100 12.47 18.21 9.91
N GLU A 101 11.23 18.51 10.31
CA GLU A 101 10.15 17.52 10.34
C GLU A 101 9.81 16.98 8.95
N PHE A 102 9.93 17.81 7.92
CA PHE A 102 9.72 17.37 6.55
C PHE A 102 10.87 16.50 6.05
N ASP A 103 12.12 16.89 6.31
CA ASP A 103 13.30 16.11 5.91
C ASP A 103 13.26 14.72 6.57
N GLU A 104 12.94 14.66 7.88
CA GLU A 104 12.70 13.42 8.62
C GLU A 104 11.58 12.59 7.99
N ALA A 105 10.47 13.23 7.59
CA ALA A 105 9.35 12.54 6.94
C ALA A 105 9.72 11.98 5.57
N VAL A 106 10.47 12.72 4.74
CA VAL A 106 10.93 12.27 3.42
C VAL A 106 11.91 11.11 3.55
N GLU A 107 12.84 11.19 4.50
CA GLU A 107 13.80 10.11 4.77
C GLU A 107 13.07 8.85 5.23
N ALA A 108 12.16 8.97 6.20
CA ALA A 108 11.35 7.86 6.69
C ALA A 108 10.47 7.24 5.60
N ASN A 109 9.88 8.08 4.72
CA ASN A 109 9.09 7.63 3.58
C ASN A 109 9.95 6.85 2.58
N THR A 110 11.14 7.37 2.25
CA THR A 110 12.10 6.73 1.35
C THR A 110 12.59 5.39 1.91
N ALA A 111 12.92 5.33 3.20
CA ALA A 111 13.33 4.11 3.88
C ALA A 111 12.21 3.05 3.88
N ALA A 112 10.96 3.46 4.11
CA ALA A 112 9.80 2.58 4.06
C ALA A 112 9.54 2.04 2.64
N TYR A 113 9.65 2.87 1.61
CA TYR A 113 9.56 2.42 0.21
C TYR A 113 10.65 1.40 -0.14
N ARG A 114 11.92 1.65 0.27
CA ARG A 114 13.01 0.69 0.07
C ARG A 114 12.74 -0.63 0.78
N ALA A 115 12.23 -0.59 2.01
CA ALA A 115 11.90 -1.78 2.78
C ALA A 115 10.79 -2.61 2.10
N LEU A 116 9.73 -1.97 1.61
CA LEU A 116 8.68 -2.66 0.86
C LEU A 116 9.21 -3.24 -0.44
N ASN A 117 9.92 -2.46 -1.25
CA ASN A 117 10.48 -2.94 -2.52
C ASN A 117 11.41 -4.15 -2.32
N LEU A 118 12.24 -4.15 -1.27
CA LEU A 118 13.08 -5.30 -0.95
C LEU A 118 12.24 -6.55 -0.68
N ILE A 119 11.19 -6.42 0.16
CA ILE A 119 10.32 -7.54 0.51
C ILE A 119 9.51 -7.99 -0.70
N THR A 120 8.92 -7.09 -1.49
CA THR A 120 8.15 -7.43 -2.69
C THR A 120 9.03 -8.09 -3.76
N ASN A 121 10.27 -7.65 -3.94
CA ASN A 121 11.18 -8.24 -4.93
C ASN A 121 11.73 -9.60 -4.48
N MET A 122 12.09 -9.75 -3.21
CA MET A 122 12.59 -11.02 -2.69
C MET A 122 11.46 -12.04 -2.51
N TYR A 123 10.27 -11.55 -2.14
CA TYR A 123 9.17 -12.35 -1.62
C TYR A 123 7.81 -11.90 -2.21
N PRO A 124 7.63 -11.94 -3.54
CA PRO A 124 6.43 -11.43 -4.21
C PRO A 124 5.13 -12.12 -3.77
N MET A 125 5.23 -13.39 -3.39
CA MET A 125 4.10 -14.16 -2.89
C MET A 125 3.61 -13.68 -1.52
N LEU A 126 4.55 -13.34 -0.64
CA LEU A 126 4.26 -12.86 0.72
C LEU A 126 3.55 -11.50 0.67
N ASP A 127 3.93 -10.66 -0.30
CA ASP A 127 3.25 -9.39 -0.56
C ASP A 127 1.80 -9.60 -1.04
N ARG A 128 1.55 -10.54 -1.95
CA ARG A 128 0.19 -10.86 -2.41
C ARG A 128 -0.70 -11.36 -1.27
N LEU A 129 -0.20 -12.29 -0.46
CA LEU A 129 -0.94 -12.78 0.71
C LEU A 129 -1.28 -11.65 1.68
N ASN A 130 -0.35 -10.72 1.92
CA ASN A 130 -0.59 -9.57 2.79
C ASN A 130 -1.70 -8.62 2.25
N ARG A 131 -1.96 -8.62 0.94
CA ARG A 131 -3.08 -7.86 0.35
C ARG A 131 -4.42 -8.58 0.51
N HIS A 132 -4.42 -9.89 0.72
CA HIS A 132 -5.61 -10.74 0.74
C HIS A 132 -6.04 -11.19 2.15
N ALA A 133 -5.15 -11.16 3.14
CA ALA A 133 -5.48 -11.44 4.52
C ALA A 133 -6.15 -10.22 5.20
N PRO A 134 -7.29 -10.39 5.91
CA PRO A 134 -7.79 -9.33 6.79
C PRO A 134 -6.75 -9.05 7.86
N ARG A 135 -6.31 -7.79 7.93
CA ARG A 135 -5.27 -7.35 8.87
C ARG A 135 -5.86 -7.31 10.29
N PRO A 136 -5.13 -7.80 11.31
CA PRO A 136 -5.42 -7.41 12.69
C PRO A 136 -5.34 -5.89 12.82
N ASP A 137 -6.16 -5.31 13.68
CA ASP A 137 -6.14 -3.88 13.92
C ASP A 137 -4.72 -3.47 14.38
N PRO A 138 -4.10 -2.41 13.83
CA PRO A 138 -2.80 -1.93 14.28
C PRO A 138 -2.69 -1.67 15.79
N THR A 139 -3.79 -1.64 16.54
CA THR A 139 -3.79 -1.62 18.01
C THR A 139 -3.35 -2.92 18.68
N ASP A 140 -3.37 -4.06 17.97
CA ASP A 140 -3.00 -5.38 18.53
C ASP A 140 -1.48 -5.63 18.56
N ALA A 141 -0.67 -4.67 18.07
CA ALA A 141 0.79 -4.79 18.01
C ALA A 141 1.52 -4.36 19.31
N ASN A 142 0.78 -4.02 20.37
CA ASN A 142 1.31 -3.56 21.66
C ASN A 142 1.16 -4.59 22.81
N GLU A 143 1.21 -5.88 22.50
CA GLU A 143 1.39 -6.96 23.49
C GLU A 143 2.62 -7.82 23.22
#